data_AF-A0A098T373-F1
#
_entry.id   AF-A0A098T373-F1
#
_cell.length_a   1.000
_cell.length_b   1.000
_cell.length_c   1.000
_cell.angle_alpha   90.00
_cell.angle_beta   90.00
_cell.angle_gamma   90.00
#
_symmetry.space_group_name_H-M   'P 1'
#
loop_
_entity.id
_entity.type
_entity.pdbx_description
1 polymer ?
#
loop_
_entity_poly.entity_id
_entity_poly.type
_entity_poly.pdbx_seq_one_letter_code
_entity_poly.pdbx_strand_id
1 'polypeptide(L)' 'MDEKGVREIRLHPVETGRNADREAAILRPTGKAGHPRTEGRPRRADAGNAERILTRIQRLSEPFGVTVAIEDGVGIIRL' A
#
# COMPACT_ATOMS: atom_id res chain seq x y z
N MET A 1 -20.49 12.59 -22.00
CA MET A 1 -19.55 11.89 -21.10
C MET A 1 -18.37 11.49 -21.98
N ASP A 2 -17.16 11.99 -21.71
CA ASP A 2 -15.99 11.78 -22.58
C ASP A 2 -15.59 10.30 -22.59
N GLU A 3 -15.55 9.67 -23.76
CA GLU A 3 -15.18 8.25 -23.91
C GLU A 3 -13.72 7.95 -23.50
N LYS A 4 -12.92 9.01 -23.28
CA LYS A 4 -11.49 8.96 -22.93
C LYS A 4 -11.18 9.13 -21.43
N GLY A 5 -12.19 9.10 -20.55
CA GLY A 5 -12.00 9.21 -19.11
C GLY A 5 -11.27 8.01 -18.48
N VAL A 6 -10.55 8.22 -17.38
CA VAL A 6 -10.02 7.14 -16.55
C VAL A 6 -11.19 6.35 -15.98
N ARG A 7 -11.25 5.04 -16.25
CA ARG A 7 -12.32 4.15 -15.78
C ARG A 7 -11.93 3.35 -14.55
N GLU A 8 -10.63 3.14 -14.34
CA GLU A 8 -10.10 2.29 -13.29
C GLU A 8 -8.73 2.77 -12.80
N ILE A 9 -8.52 2.76 -11.49
CA ILE A 9 -7.23 2.96 -10.84
C ILE A 9 -6.87 1.69 -10.07
N ARG A 10 -5.63 1.21 -10.26
CA ARG A 10 -5.09 0.03 -9.58
C ARG A 10 -4.01 0.40 -8.57
N LEU A 11 -4.14 -0.11 -7.36
CA LEU A 11 -3.24 0.12 -6.23
C LEU A 11 -2.40 -1.14 -5.99
N HIS A 12 -1.10 -1.04 -6.26
CA HIS A 12 -0.15 -2.12 -6.05
C HIS A 12 0.71 -1.83 -4.81
N PRO A 13 0.44 -2.47 -3.67
CA PRO A 13 1.11 -2.15 -2.42
C PRO A 13 2.60 -2.54 -2.45
N VAL A 14 3.41 -1.65 -1.88
CA VAL A 14 4.85 -1.82 -1.73
C VAL A 14 5.26 -1.61 -0.27
N GLU A 15 6.29 -2.32 0.16
CA GLU A 15 6.93 -2.15 1.45
C GLU A 15 8.31 -1.52 1.29
N THR A 16 8.68 -0.63 2.20
CA THR A 16 9.93 0.13 2.13
C THR A 16 11.04 -0.46 3.02
N GLY A 17 10.81 -1.60 3.68
CA GLY A 17 11.73 -2.21 4.64
C GLY A 17 11.19 -2.23 6.07
N ARG A 18 9.88 -2.04 6.23
CA ARG A 18 9.14 -2.06 7.49
C ARG A 18 7.85 -2.84 7.33
N ASN A 19 7.40 -3.44 8.41
CA ASN A 19 6.08 -4.05 8.52
C ASN A 19 4.99 -2.95 8.49
N ALA A 20 3.83 -3.24 7.90
CA ALA A 20 2.69 -2.31 7.78
C ALA A 20 1.77 -2.31 9.02
N ASP A 21 2.11 -3.09 10.05
CA ASP A 21 1.46 -3.01 11.36
C ASP A 21 1.75 -1.69 12.08
N ARG A 22 1.21 -1.57 13.29
CA ARG A 22 1.31 -0.34 14.09
C ARG A 22 2.72 -0.11 14.65
N GLU A 23 3.44 -1.18 14.94
CA GLU A 23 4.78 -1.13 15.52
C GLU A 23 5.83 -0.79 14.46
N ALA A 24 5.52 -1.08 13.18
CA ALA A 24 6.34 -0.75 12.03
C ALA A 24 7.77 -1.27 12.17
N ALA A 25 7.88 -2.51 12.64
CA ALA A 25 9.14 -3.20 12.85
C ALA A 25 9.99 -3.19 11.57
N ILE A 26 11.30 -2.97 11.75
CA ILE A 26 12.27 -2.96 10.65
C ILE A 26 12.47 -4.38 10.14
N LEU A 27 12.18 -4.60 8.86
CA LEU A 27 12.40 -5.88 8.18
C LEU A 27 13.73 -5.90 7.40
N ARG A 28 14.11 -4.75 6.84
CA ARG A 28 15.28 -4.63 5.98
C ARG A 28 16.11 -3.39 6.33
N PRO A 29 17.06 -3.52 7.26
CA PRO A 29 17.98 -2.44 7.56
C PRO A 29 18.99 -2.23 6.43
N THR A 30 19.30 -0.96 6.14
CA THR A 30 20.49 -0.59 5.35
C THR A 30 21.47 0.17 6.25
N GLY A 31 22.72 -0.32 6.29
CA GLY A 31 23.76 0.17 7.20
C GLY A 31 23.82 -0.57 8.53
N LYS A 32 24.91 -0.35 9.28
CA LYS A 32 25.23 -1.01 10.56
C LYS A 32 25.25 -0.03 11.76
N ALA A 33 24.81 1.21 11.57
CA ALA A 33 24.79 2.22 12.64
C ALA A 33 23.64 1.96 13.63
N GLY A 34 23.70 2.59 14.82
CA GLY A 34 22.66 2.50 15.84
C GLY A 34 21.25 2.93 15.38
N HIS A 35 21.18 3.64 14.25
CA HIS A 35 19.95 3.95 13.52
C HIS A 35 20.09 3.51 12.05
N PRO A 36 19.78 2.25 11.72
CA PRO A 36 19.84 1.78 10.33
C PRO A 36 18.84 2.55 9.47
N ARG A 37 19.24 2.93 8.25
CA ARG A 37 18.34 3.57 7.28
C ARG A 37 17.51 2.46 6.67
N THR A 38 16.20 2.42 6.84
CA THR A 38 15.43 1.19 6.55
C THR A 38 14.35 1.38 5.48
N GLU A 39 14.53 2.38 4.60
CA GLU A 39 13.40 2.96 3.84
C GLU A 39 13.71 3.27 2.37
N GLY A 40 14.80 2.74 1.79
CA GLY A 40 15.29 3.25 0.51
C GLY A 40 14.64 2.69 -0.75
N ARG A 41 14.42 1.36 -0.83
CA ARG A 41 13.98 0.70 -2.07
C ARG A 41 12.60 0.06 -1.88
N PRO A 42 11.55 0.58 -2.54
CA PRO A 42 10.26 -0.09 -2.58
C PRO A 42 10.40 -1.50 -3.14
N ARG A 43 9.80 -2.47 -2.45
CA ARG A 43 9.57 -3.83 -2.97
C ARG A 43 8.09 -4.13 -2.89
N ARG A 44 7.60 -5.06 -3.71
CA ARG A 44 6.22 -5.54 -3.56
C ARG A 44 6.00 -6.00 -2.12
N ALA A 45 4.91 -5.55 -1.52
CA ALA A 45 4.54 -6.03 -0.19
C ALA A 45 4.25 -7.53 -0.25
N ASP A 46 4.57 -8.25 0.83
CA ASP A 46 4.01 -9.59 1.05
C ASP A 46 2.49 -9.52 1.24
N ALA A 47 1.82 -10.67 1.20
CA ALA A 47 0.36 -10.72 1.28
C ALA A 47 -0.22 -10.05 2.54
N GLY A 48 0.41 -10.24 3.70
CA GLY A 48 -0.08 -9.67 4.96
C GLY A 48 0.09 -8.15 5.02
N ASN A 49 1.22 -7.64 4.54
CA ASN A 49 1.44 -6.20 4.43
C ASN A 49 0.55 -5.57 3.35
N ALA A 50 0.37 -6.24 2.22
CA ALA A 50 -0.51 -5.80 1.14
C ALA A 50 -1.96 -5.63 1.64
N GLU A 51 -2.50 -6.64 2.32
CA GLU A 51 -3.83 -6.60 2.91
C GLU A 51 -3.96 -5.45 3.90
N ARG A 52 -3.04 -5.31 4.85
CA ARG A 52 -3.05 -4.21 5.85
C ARG A 52 -3.04 -2.83 5.20
N ILE A 53 -2.22 -2.65 4.16
CA ILE A 53 -2.13 -1.38 3.42
C ILE A 53 -3.45 -1.09 2.71
N LEU A 54 -3.99 -2.06 1.97
CA LEU A 54 -5.19 -1.87 1.16
C LEU A 54 -6.45 -1.67 2.03
N THR A 55 -6.61 -2.45 3.11
CA THR A 55 -7.71 -2.25 4.08
C THR A 55 -7.62 -0.89 4.76
N ARG A 56 -6.40 -0.41 5.06
CA ARG A 56 -6.21 0.93 5.63
C ARG A 56 -6.61 2.01 4.62
N ILE A 57 -6.21 1.89 3.36
CA ILE A 57 -6.62 2.82 2.30
C ILE A 57 -8.14 2.80 2.15
N GLN A 58 -8.75 1.63 2.02
CA GLN A 58 -10.22 1.47 1.92
C GLN A 58 -10.95 2.26 3.03
N ARG A 59 -10.58 2.05 4.29
CA ARG A 59 -11.18 2.75 5.44
C ARG A 59 -10.94 4.27 5.41
N LEU A 60 -9.74 4.70 5.02
CA LEU A 60 -9.42 6.14 4.96
C LEU A 60 -10.11 6.84 3.78
N SER A 61 -10.39 6.10 2.72
CA SER A 61 -11.03 6.59 1.50
C SER A 61 -12.55 6.69 1.60
N GLU A 62 -13.19 5.87 2.44
CA GLU A 62 -14.64 5.79 2.59
C GLU A 62 -15.33 7.16 2.86
N PRO A 63 -14.84 8.03 3.76
CA PRO A 63 -15.49 9.32 4.02
C PRO A 63 -15.47 10.29 2.83
N PHE A 64 -14.64 10.02 1.82
CA PHE A 64 -14.54 10.81 0.60
C PHE A 64 -15.36 10.23 -0.56
N GLY A 65 -16.20 9.21 -0.30
CA GLY A 65 -17.02 8.55 -1.31
C GLY A 65 -16.22 7.65 -2.27
N VAL A 66 -14.98 7.30 -1.92
CA VAL A 66 -14.13 6.43 -2.74
C VAL A 66 -14.24 4.99 -2.24
N THR A 67 -14.76 4.10 -3.09
CA THR A 67 -14.80 2.66 -2.82
C THR A 67 -13.57 1.99 -3.39
N VAL A 68 -12.83 1.29 -2.54
CA VAL A 68 -11.68 0.46 -2.92
C VAL A 68 -12.07 -1.01 -2.77
N ALA A 69 -12.16 -1.74 -3.88
CA ALA A 69 -12.28 -3.19 -3.87
C ALA A 69 -10.88 -3.81 -3.74
N ILE A 70 -10.75 -4.97 -3.08
CA ILE A 70 -9.49 -5.71 -3.00
C ILE A 70 -9.67 -7.00 -3.79
N GLU A 71 -8.94 -7.13 -4.89
CA GLU A 71 -9.02 -8.24 -5.83
C GLU A 71 -7.60 -8.78 -6.07
N ASP A 72 -7.34 -10.04 -5.73
CA ASP A 72 -6.03 -10.71 -5.88
C ASP A 72 -4.83 -9.92 -5.32
N GLY A 73 -5.03 -9.24 -4.18
CA GLY A 73 -3.99 -8.43 -3.53
C GLY A 73 -3.73 -7.07 -4.20
N VAL A 74 -4.63 -6.62 -5.07
CA VAL A 74 -4.62 -5.30 -5.73
C VAL A 74 -5.85 -4.51 -5.29
N GLY A 75 -5.66 -3.23 -4.96
CA GLY A 75 -6.78 -2.32 -4.73
C GLY A 75 -7.34 -1.79 -6.04
N ILE A 76 -8.64 -1.87 -6.26
CA ILE A 76 -9.31 -1.41 -7.49
C ILE A 76 -10.29 -0.29 -7.12
N ILE A 77 -10.14 0.86 -7.77
CA ILE A 77 -11.08 1.98 -7.71
C ILE A 77 -11.69 2.13 -9.10
N ARG A 78 -13.03 2.07 -9.19
CA ARG A 78 -13.79 2.23 -10.44
C ARG A 78 -14.43 3.62 -10.41
N LEU A 79 -14.30 4.37 -11.52
CA LEU A 79 -14.73 5.77 -11.65
C LEU A 79 -15.89 5.92 -12.64
#